data_AF-A0A7X9GJX2-F1
#
_entry.id   AF-A0A7X9GJX2-F1
#
_cell.length_a   1.000
_cell.length_b   1.000
_cell.length_c   1.000
_cell.angle_alpha   90.00
_cell.angle_beta   90.00
_cell.angle_gamma   90.00
#
_symmetry.space_group_name_H-M   'P 1'
#
loop_
_entity.id
_entity.type
_entity.pdbx_description
1 polymer ?
#
loop_
_entity_poly.entity_id
_entity_poly.type
_entity_poly.pdbx_seq_one_letter_code
_entity_poly.pdbx_strand_id
1 'polypeptide(L)'
;DRDWLGIGYHFFIRKNGSIYRGRPEHFVGGHLLSEENNNTLGICLEGCYTDYVNEKGQVLTEKVVPQAQLDALVWLCLYCKSNWPANTINGHRDYDSAKKEGKDCPGKYFPWDKFWQMMNREENKKLIQTFVGFHNPQGVWNAIEKYHPYPDAWYQQWADSYKKALN
;
A
#
# COMPACT_ATOMS: atom_id res chain seq x y z
N ASP A 1 -4.93 24.05 17.01
CA ASP A 1 -3.97 23.65 15.96
C ASP A 1 -2.99 22.63 16.50
N ARG A 2 -2.49 21.71 15.67
CA ARG A 2 -1.62 20.61 16.10
C ARG A 2 -0.11 20.92 15.96
N ASP A 3 0.28 22.19 15.78
CA ASP A 3 1.68 22.66 15.61
C ASP A 3 2.52 21.99 14.49
N TRP A 4 1.87 21.30 13.54
CA TRP A 4 2.57 20.77 12.36
C TRP A 4 2.70 21.85 11.29
N LEU A 5 3.91 22.02 10.74
CA LEU A 5 4.25 22.97 9.65
C LEU A 5 3.52 22.71 8.31
N GLY A 6 2.61 21.74 8.24
CA GLY A 6 1.91 21.31 7.03
C GLY A 6 1.41 19.87 7.14
N ILE A 7 1.03 19.27 6.00
CA ILE A 7 0.62 17.86 5.93
C ILE A 7 1.67 16.94 6.58
N GLY A 8 1.23 15.99 7.41
CA GLY A 8 2.14 15.07 8.12
C GLY A 8 2.60 13.87 7.28
N TYR A 9 1.93 13.59 6.16
CA TYR A 9 2.21 12.45 5.29
C TYR A 9 3.17 12.82 4.16
N HIS A 10 3.95 11.85 3.69
CA HIS A 10 4.77 11.98 2.49
C HIS A 10 3.92 11.85 1.23
N PHE A 11 2.87 11.03 1.30
CA PHE A 11 1.94 10.82 0.20
C PHE A 11 0.50 10.79 0.67
N PHE A 12 -0.40 11.27 -0.18
CA PHE A 12 -1.84 11.17 0.00
C PHE A 12 -2.49 10.64 -1.28
N ILE A 13 -3.30 9.59 -1.15
CA ILE A 13 -3.97 8.95 -2.29
C ILE A 13 -5.46 9.23 -2.22
N ARG A 14 -5.99 9.88 -3.26
CA ARG A 14 -7.43 10.12 -3.42
C ARG A 14 -8.18 8.83 -3.81
N LYS A 15 -9.50 8.83 -3.65
CA LYS A 15 -10.39 7.71 -4.02
C LYS A 15 -10.30 7.34 -5.51
N ASN A 16 -9.97 8.30 -6.37
CA ASN A 16 -9.78 8.07 -7.81
C ASN A 16 -8.37 7.55 -8.17
N GLY A 17 -7.50 7.28 -7.19
CA GLY A 17 -6.13 6.82 -7.41
C GLY A 17 -5.09 7.92 -7.67
N SER A 18 -5.49 9.21 -7.69
CA SER A 18 -4.51 10.30 -7.79
C SER A 18 -3.61 10.34 -6.55
N ILE A 19 -2.29 10.39 -6.77
CA ILE A 19 -1.27 10.46 -5.71
C ILE A 19 -0.76 11.90 -5.61
N TYR A 20 -0.82 12.46 -4.42
CA TYR A 20 -0.30 13.77 -4.07
C TYR A 20 0.92 13.62 -3.18
N ARG A 21 2.00 14.32 -3.52
CA ARG A 21 3.18 14.45 -2.65
C ARG A 21 2.90 15.48 -1.56
N GLY A 22 3.22 15.10 -0.33
CA GLY A 22 3.17 15.94 0.86
C GLY A 22 4.59 16.34 1.27
N ARG A 23 5.03 15.92 2.46
CA ARG A 23 6.41 16.14 2.91
C ARG A 23 7.41 15.43 1.98
N PRO A 24 8.56 16.04 1.67
CA PRO A 24 9.59 15.35 0.90
C PRO A 24 10.14 14.16 1.71
N GLU A 25 10.45 13.08 1.01
CA GLU A 25 10.75 11.74 1.56
C GLU A 25 12.03 11.67 2.41
N HIS A 26 12.88 12.71 2.34
CA HIS A 26 14.11 12.84 3.13
C HIS A 26 13.92 13.68 4.40
N PHE A 27 12.73 14.23 4.63
CA PHE A 27 12.37 14.91 5.87
C PHE A 27 11.55 13.99 6.78
N VAL A 28 11.61 14.26 8.09
CA VAL A 28 10.79 13.54 9.07
C VAL A 28 9.30 13.87 8.87
N GLY A 29 8.48 12.82 8.84
CA GLY A 29 7.03 12.92 8.76
C GLY A 29 6.37 13.51 10.01
N GLY A 30 5.05 13.61 9.96
CA GLY A 30 4.20 13.93 11.11
C GLY A 30 3.00 12.99 11.22
N HIS A 31 3.21 11.73 10.84
CA HIS A 31 2.16 10.72 10.73
C HIS A 31 2.17 9.71 11.88
N LEU A 32 3.28 9.60 12.61
CA LEU A 32 3.46 8.89 13.88
C LEU A 32 3.86 9.90 14.97
N LEU A 33 4.19 9.46 16.19
CA LEU A 33 4.76 10.35 17.21
C LEU A 33 6.25 10.07 17.44
N SER A 34 6.98 11.11 17.85
CA SER A 34 8.37 11.02 18.30
C SER A 34 9.27 10.23 17.31
N GLU A 35 10.12 9.34 17.83
CA GLU A 35 11.09 8.56 17.07
C GLU A 35 10.47 7.61 16.05
N GLU A 36 9.18 7.24 16.18
CA GLU A 36 8.50 6.37 15.22
C GLU A 36 8.29 7.05 13.84
N ASN A 37 8.41 8.38 13.75
CA ASN A 37 8.45 9.09 12.45
C ASN A 37 9.80 8.96 11.74
N ASN A 38 10.86 8.54 12.44
CA ASN A 38 12.18 8.45 11.83
C ASN A 38 12.24 7.24 10.90
N ASN A 39 12.86 7.40 9.73
CA ASN A 39 13.06 6.33 8.74
C ASN A 39 11.75 5.64 8.28
N THR A 40 10.62 6.35 8.32
CA THR A 40 9.33 5.84 7.86
C THR A 40 8.71 6.75 6.80
N LEU A 41 7.98 6.16 5.85
CA LEU A 41 7.22 6.89 4.83
C LEU A 41 5.72 6.75 5.08
N GLY A 42 5.08 7.79 5.63
CA GLY A 42 3.63 7.83 5.78
C GLY A 42 2.88 8.06 4.47
N ILE A 43 1.97 7.12 4.16
CA ILE A 43 1.02 7.19 3.05
C ILE A 43 -0.40 7.26 3.65
N CYS A 44 -1.16 8.31 3.33
CA CYS A 44 -2.54 8.46 3.75
C CYS A 44 -3.50 8.13 2.61
N LEU A 45 -4.56 7.38 2.92
CA LEU A 45 -5.66 7.12 1.99
C LEU A 45 -6.84 8.03 2.34
N GLU A 46 -7.39 8.70 1.34
CA GLU A 46 -8.67 9.39 1.47
C GLU A 46 -9.78 8.41 1.83
N GLY A 47 -10.41 8.59 2.98
CA GLY A 47 -11.59 7.84 3.41
C GLY A 47 -11.62 7.59 4.92
N CYS A 48 -12.75 7.05 5.39
CA CYS A 48 -12.92 6.60 6.77
C CYS A 48 -13.23 5.09 6.78
N TYR A 49 -12.21 4.24 6.76
CA TYR A 49 -12.37 2.78 6.64
C TYR A 49 -12.57 2.09 7.99
N THR A 50 -13.31 2.73 8.88
CA THR A 50 -13.71 2.19 10.19
C THR A 50 -15.09 2.70 10.56
N ASP A 51 -15.71 2.10 11.58
CA ASP A 51 -17.00 2.60 12.06
C ASP A 51 -16.82 3.96 12.73
N TYR A 52 -17.40 5.01 12.15
CA TYR A 52 -17.28 6.36 12.67
C TYR A 52 -18.58 7.16 12.47
N VAL A 53 -19.01 7.79 13.55
CA VAL A 53 -20.13 8.73 13.60
C VAL A 53 -19.60 10.04 14.16
N ASN A 54 -19.81 11.14 13.44
CA ASN A 54 -19.35 12.44 13.92
C ASN A 54 -20.27 13.02 15.02
N GLU A 55 -19.87 14.14 15.61
CA GLU A 55 -20.62 14.86 16.65
C GLU A 55 -22.05 15.27 16.26
N LYS A 56 -22.36 15.29 14.96
CA LYS A 56 -23.68 15.62 14.41
C LYS A 56 -24.54 14.37 14.13
N GLY A 57 -24.07 13.19 14.52
CA GLY A 57 -24.75 11.92 14.26
C GLY A 57 -24.61 11.42 12.82
N GLN A 58 -23.75 12.01 12.00
CA GLN A 58 -23.53 11.58 10.62
C GLN A 58 -22.58 10.37 10.59
N VAL A 59 -23.02 9.28 9.98
CA VAL A 59 -22.18 8.12 9.69
C VAL A 59 -21.24 8.48 8.55
N LEU A 60 -19.92 8.43 8.80
CA LEU A 60 -18.89 8.69 7.80
C LEU A 60 -18.14 7.42 7.37
N THR A 61 -18.51 6.27 7.95
CA THR A 61 -17.95 4.95 7.63
C THR A 61 -17.99 4.64 6.13
N GLU A 62 -16.85 4.26 5.58
CA GLU A 62 -16.68 3.70 4.25
C GLU A 62 -16.19 2.27 4.37
N LYS A 63 -16.97 1.29 3.89
CA LYS A 63 -16.63 -0.14 4.06
C LYS A 63 -15.77 -0.72 2.93
N VAL A 64 -15.51 0.07 1.90
CA VAL A 64 -14.80 -0.38 0.69
C VAL A 64 -13.78 0.66 0.29
N VAL A 65 -12.52 0.25 0.23
CA VAL A 65 -11.46 1.04 -0.40
C VAL A 65 -11.60 0.93 -1.93
N PRO A 66 -11.74 2.03 -2.68
CA PRO A 66 -11.86 1.98 -4.13
C PRO A 66 -10.68 1.28 -4.81
N GLN A 67 -10.95 0.53 -5.88
CA GLN A 67 -9.91 -0.23 -6.59
C GLN A 67 -8.77 0.66 -7.08
N ALA A 68 -9.09 1.81 -7.69
CA ALA A 68 -8.08 2.76 -8.15
C ALA A 68 -7.16 3.29 -7.03
N GLN A 69 -7.69 3.42 -5.82
CA GLN A 69 -6.90 3.83 -4.64
C GLN A 69 -5.99 2.69 -4.16
N LEU A 70 -6.46 1.43 -4.21
CA LEU A 70 -5.61 0.25 -3.92
C LEU A 70 -4.53 0.05 -4.98
N ASP A 71 -4.85 0.21 -6.27
CA ASP A 71 -3.88 0.09 -7.36
C ASP A 71 -2.76 1.14 -7.19
N ALA A 72 -3.14 2.38 -6.90
CA ALA A 72 -2.20 3.47 -6.62
C ALA A 72 -1.35 3.20 -5.37
N LEU A 73 -1.94 2.64 -4.31
CA LEU A 73 -1.20 2.26 -3.10
C LEU A 73 -0.17 1.17 -3.38
N VAL A 74 -0.54 0.11 -4.10
CA VAL A 74 0.38 -0.98 -4.49
C VAL A 74 1.53 -0.44 -5.32
N TRP A 75 1.22 0.36 -6.36
CA TRP A 75 2.25 1.01 -7.17
C TRP A 75 3.19 1.86 -6.31
N LEU A 76 2.65 2.68 -5.41
CA LEU A 76 3.43 3.57 -4.57
C LEU A 76 4.31 2.80 -3.57
N CYS A 77 3.80 1.73 -2.96
CA CYS A 77 4.59 0.87 -2.09
C CYS A 77 5.77 0.23 -2.84
N LEU A 78 5.55 -0.29 -4.05
CA LEU A 78 6.62 -0.87 -4.88
C LEU A 78 7.64 0.18 -5.35
N TYR A 79 7.16 1.38 -5.71
CA TYR A 79 8.01 2.53 -6.00
C TYR A 79 8.88 2.86 -4.79
N CYS A 80 8.29 2.94 -3.59
CA CYS A 80 9.03 3.24 -2.37
C CYS A 80 10.08 2.17 -2.06
N LYS A 81 9.73 0.88 -2.14
CA LYS A 81 10.69 -0.23 -1.95
C LYS A 81 11.85 -0.22 -2.95
N SER A 82 11.66 0.37 -4.13
CA SER A 82 12.70 0.45 -5.16
C SER A 82 13.62 1.66 -5.01
N ASN A 83 13.17 2.73 -4.33
CA ASN A 83 13.92 3.99 -4.18
C ASN A 83 14.50 4.18 -2.76
N TRP A 84 14.00 3.44 -1.77
CA TRP A 84 14.46 3.49 -0.38
C TRP A 84 14.58 2.07 0.20
N PRO A 85 15.41 1.84 1.23
CA PRO A 85 15.56 0.56 1.91
C PRO A 85 14.34 0.25 2.82
N ALA A 86 13.14 0.32 2.27
CA ALA A 86 11.89 0.04 2.95
C ALA A 86 11.64 -1.47 3.00
N ASN A 87 11.74 -2.04 4.19
CA ASN A 87 11.65 -3.50 4.39
C ASN A 87 10.30 -3.97 4.93
N THR A 88 9.47 -3.05 5.44
CA THR A 88 8.18 -3.38 6.07
C THR A 88 7.08 -2.44 5.60
N ILE A 89 5.84 -2.94 5.63
CA ILE A 89 4.62 -2.17 5.38
C ILE A 89 3.67 -2.48 6.53
N ASN A 90 3.38 -1.47 7.34
CA ASN A 90 2.58 -1.60 8.55
C ASN A 90 1.40 -0.62 8.50
N GLY A 91 0.29 -1.00 9.15
CA GLY A 91 -0.78 -0.05 9.45
C GLY A 91 -0.33 0.92 10.53
N HIS A 92 -0.91 2.12 10.54
CA HIS A 92 -0.63 3.10 11.60
C HIS A 92 -0.93 2.51 12.99
N ARG A 93 -2.00 1.75 13.14
CA ARG A 93 -2.39 1.03 14.37
C ARG A 93 -1.35 0.04 14.91
N ASP A 94 -0.39 -0.38 14.09
CA ASP A 94 0.61 -1.38 14.49
C ASP A 94 1.77 -0.75 15.30
N TYR A 95 1.86 0.58 15.29
CA TYR A 95 2.85 1.38 16.04
C TYR A 95 2.37 1.72 17.46
N ASP A 96 3.31 1.86 18.40
CA ASP A 96 2.97 2.02 19.82
C ASP A 96 2.40 3.40 20.13
N SER A 97 2.85 4.46 19.43
CA SER A 97 2.21 5.78 19.54
C SER A 97 0.74 5.75 19.13
N ALA A 98 0.41 5.03 18.07
CA ALA A 98 -0.95 4.91 17.57
C ALA A 98 -1.85 4.13 18.54
N LYS A 99 -1.34 3.02 19.09
CA LYS A 99 -2.05 2.24 20.11
C LYS A 99 -2.36 3.06 21.36
N LYS A 100 -1.39 3.85 21.84
CA LYS A 100 -1.57 4.75 23.00
C LYS A 100 -2.67 5.79 22.77
N GLU A 101 -2.81 6.27 21.54
CA GLU A 101 -3.85 7.22 21.14
C GLU A 101 -5.17 6.55 20.72
N GLY A 102 -5.27 5.21 20.79
CA GLY A 102 -6.46 4.47 20.37
C GLY A 102 -6.75 4.57 18.87
N LYS A 103 -5.74 4.83 18.05
CA LYS A 103 -5.88 4.92 16.58
C LYS A 103 -5.98 3.53 15.96
N ASP A 104 -6.91 3.38 15.02
CA ASP A 104 -7.17 2.12 14.31
C ASP A 104 -6.82 2.16 12.81
N CYS A 105 -6.31 3.30 12.33
CA CYS A 105 -5.88 3.55 10.96
C CYS A 105 -4.93 2.44 10.45
N PRO A 106 -5.12 1.89 9.23
CA PRO A 106 -5.98 2.37 8.14
C PRO A 106 -7.47 2.02 8.30
N GLY A 107 -7.89 1.54 9.46
CA GLY A 107 -9.27 1.17 9.76
C GLY A 107 -9.53 -0.31 9.56
N LYS A 108 -10.59 -0.83 10.20
CA LYS A 108 -10.93 -2.26 10.16
C LYS A 108 -11.43 -2.75 8.80
N TYR A 109 -11.90 -1.84 7.93
CA TYR A 109 -12.36 -2.16 6.58
C TYR A 109 -11.26 -2.04 5.51
N PHE A 110 -10.03 -1.69 5.89
CA PHE A 110 -8.91 -1.76 4.95
C PHE A 110 -8.62 -3.23 4.57
N PRO A 111 -8.60 -3.57 3.27
CA PRO A 111 -8.58 -4.96 2.81
C PRO A 111 -7.14 -5.50 2.72
N TRP A 112 -6.53 -5.78 3.87
CA TRP A 112 -5.13 -6.25 3.98
C TRP A 112 -4.82 -7.46 3.10
N ASP A 113 -5.67 -8.48 3.08
CA ASP A 113 -5.44 -9.70 2.29
C ASP A 113 -5.39 -9.39 0.79
N LYS A 114 -6.32 -8.55 0.31
CA LYS A 114 -6.36 -8.11 -1.09
C LYS A 114 -5.15 -7.24 -1.43
N PHE A 115 -4.76 -6.33 -0.53
CA PHE A 115 -3.57 -5.51 -0.70
C PHE A 115 -2.31 -6.38 -0.87
N TRP A 116 -2.11 -7.38 0.00
CA TRP A 116 -0.97 -8.29 -0.08
C TRP A 116 -1.03 -9.20 -1.32
N GLN A 117 -2.20 -9.68 -1.69
CA GLN A 117 -2.39 -10.41 -2.96
C GLN A 117 -1.92 -9.58 -4.15
N MET A 118 -2.31 -8.31 -4.22
CA MET A 118 -1.91 -7.39 -5.29
C MET A 118 -0.40 -7.06 -5.26
N MET A 119 0.18 -6.81 -4.08
CA MET A 119 1.62 -6.62 -3.91
C MET A 119 2.41 -7.84 -4.43
N ASN A 120 2.03 -9.04 -3.99
CA ASN A 120 2.68 -10.28 -4.36
C ASN A 120 2.56 -10.55 -5.87
N ARG A 121 1.39 -10.27 -6.47
CA ARG A 121 1.19 -10.37 -7.92
C ARG A 121 2.24 -9.56 -8.68
N GLU A 122 2.41 -8.29 -8.33
CA GLU A 122 3.33 -7.39 -9.05
C GLU A 122 4.80 -7.75 -8.80
N GLU A 123 5.16 -8.16 -7.58
CA GLU A 123 6.52 -8.67 -7.30
C GLU A 123 6.82 -9.96 -8.07
N ASN A 124 5.86 -10.89 -8.14
CA ASN A 124 6.00 -12.13 -8.90
C ASN A 124 6.13 -11.84 -10.41
N LYS A 125 5.31 -10.94 -10.97
CA LYS A 125 5.46 -10.50 -12.37
C LYS A 125 6.85 -9.93 -12.64
N LYS A 126 7.37 -9.08 -11.74
CA LYS A 126 8.72 -8.50 -11.86
C LYS A 126 9.80 -9.59 -11.84
N LEU A 127 9.69 -10.56 -10.94
CA LEU A 127 10.63 -11.69 -10.88
C LEU A 127 10.58 -12.54 -12.15
N ILE A 128 9.37 -12.96 -12.57
CA ILE A 128 9.18 -13.74 -13.80
C ILE A 128 9.77 -12.99 -14.99
N GLN A 129 9.49 -11.68 -15.13
CA GLN A 129 10.04 -10.88 -16.22
C GLN A 129 11.56 -10.82 -16.19
N THR A 130 12.17 -10.77 -15.01
CA THR A 130 13.64 -10.73 -14.85
C THR A 130 14.30 -12.00 -15.41
N PHE A 131 13.67 -13.16 -15.25
CA PHE A 131 14.20 -14.44 -15.71
C PHE A 131 13.78 -14.81 -17.13
N VAL A 132 12.52 -14.57 -17.49
CA VAL A 132 11.98 -14.96 -18.81
C VAL A 132 12.34 -13.94 -19.89
N GLY A 133 12.35 -12.65 -19.55
CA GLY A 133 12.64 -11.58 -20.51
C GLY A 133 11.62 -11.48 -21.64
N PHE A 134 10.32 -11.46 -21.34
CA PHE A 134 9.31 -11.31 -22.39
C PHE A 134 9.51 -10.01 -23.18
N HIS A 135 9.38 -10.09 -24.50
CA HIS A 135 9.36 -8.91 -25.38
C HIS A 135 8.10 -8.05 -25.18
N ASN A 136 6.97 -8.68 -24.85
CA ASN A 136 5.70 -8.00 -24.53
C ASN A 136 5.12 -8.53 -23.22
N PRO A 137 5.66 -8.11 -22.06
CA PRO A 137 5.21 -8.60 -20.76
C PRO A 137 3.74 -8.26 -20.50
N GLN A 138 3.30 -7.04 -20.84
CA GLN A 138 1.91 -6.63 -20.58
C GLN A 138 0.89 -7.50 -21.33
N GLY A 139 1.19 -7.88 -22.58
CA GLY A 139 0.34 -8.80 -23.35
C GLY A 139 0.21 -10.16 -22.67
N VAL A 140 1.30 -10.68 -22.11
CA VAL A 140 1.30 -11.94 -21.34
C VAL A 140 0.45 -11.79 -20.09
N TRP A 141 0.66 -10.74 -19.29
CA TRP A 141 -0.11 -10.48 -18.07
C TRP A 141 -1.61 -10.36 -18.34
N ASN A 142 -1.98 -9.60 -19.37
CA ASN A 142 -3.36 -9.43 -19.78
C ASN A 142 -4.00 -10.78 -20.17
N ALA A 143 -3.27 -11.66 -20.86
CA ALA A 143 -3.78 -12.97 -21.24
C ALA A 143 -4.01 -13.87 -20.01
N ILE A 144 -3.06 -13.91 -19.08
CA ILE A 144 -3.19 -14.72 -17.85
C ILE A 144 -4.33 -14.21 -17.00
N GLU A 145 -4.41 -12.91 -16.75
CA GLU A 145 -5.46 -12.32 -15.92
C GLU A 145 -6.85 -12.43 -16.53
N LYS A 146 -6.94 -12.48 -17.87
CA LYS A 146 -8.21 -12.64 -18.58
C LYS A 146 -8.69 -14.09 -18.64
N TYR A 147 -7.78 -15.05 -18.84
CA TYR A 147 -8.16 -16.41 -19.21
C TYR A 147 -7.80 -17.48 -18.18
N HIS A 148 -6.85 -17.24 -17.26
CA HIS A 148 -6.50 -18.21 -16.24
C HIS A 148 -7.48 -18.10 -15.05
N PRO A 149 -8.05 -19.22 -14.54
CA PRO A 149 -9.03 -19.17 -13.44
C PRO A 149 -8.42 -18.71 -12.11
N TYR A 150 -7.11 -18.87 -11.93
CA TYR A 150 -6.39 -18.53 -10.69
C TYR A 150 -5.09 -17.77 -11.01
N PRO A 151 -5.15 -16.54 -11.52
CA PRO A 151 -3.96 -15.85 -12.03
C PRO A 151 -2.90 -15.61 -10.95
N ASP A 152 -3.31 -15.26 -9.72
CA ASP A 152 -2.37 -15.02 -8.61
C ASP A 152 -1.61 -16.27 -8.19
N ALA A 153 -2.31 -17.40 -8.05
CA ALA A 153 -1.69 -18.68 -7.71
C ALA A 153 -0.71 -19.12 -8.80
N TRP A 154 -1.05 -18.84 -10.06
CA TRP A 154 -0.19 -19.13 -11.20
C TRP A 154 1.09 -18.26 -11.19
N TYR A 155 0.96 -16.95 -10.97
CA TYR A 155 2.11 -16.06 -10.83
C TYR A 155 3.03 -16.49 -9.68
N GLN A 156 2.43 -16.86 -8.54
CA GLN A 156 3.17 -17.35 -7.39
C GLN A 156 3.96 -18.62 -7.73
N GLN A 157 3.29 -19.62 -8.32
CA GLN A 157 3.92 -20.89 -8.66
C GLN A 157 5.07 -20.71 -9.67
N TRP A 158 4.89 -19.86 -10.68
CA TRP A 158 5.96 -19.59 -11.65
C TRP A 158 7.14 -18.86 -10.99
N ALA A 159 6.87 -17.79 -10.23
CA ALA A 159 7.89 -17.06 -9.49
C ALA A 159 8.70 -17.97 -8.55
N ASP A 160 8.04 -18.89 -7.85
CA ASP A 160 8.69 -19.82 -6.92
C ASP A 160 9.60 -20.85 -7.62
N SER A 161 9.37 -21.15 -8.90
CA SER A 161 10.28 -21.98 -9.69
C SER A 161 11.66 -21.35 -9.89
N TYR A 162 11.75 -20.02 -9.86
CA TYR A 162 13.02 -19.29 -9.94
C TYR A 162 13.70 -19.11 -8.58
N LYS A 163 12.92 -18.87 -7.52
CA LYS A 163 13.48 -18.70 -6.16
C LYS A 163 14.21 -19.97 -5.69
N LYS A 164 13.69 -21.15 -6.05
CA LYS A 164 14.35 -22.43 -5.76
C LYS A 164 15.66 -22.65 -6.53
N ALA A 165 15.88 -21.94 -7.63
CA ALA A 165 17.10 -22.03 -8.43
C ALA A 165 18.18 -21.01 -7.99
N LEU A 166 17.81 -20.05 -7.14
CA LEU A 166 18.70 -19.02 -6.58
C LEU A 166 19.29 -19.39 -5.20
N ASN A 167 18.77 -20.45 -4.58
CA ASN A 167 19.26 -21.06 -3.34
C ASN A 167 20.01 -22.35 -3.64
#